data_AF-A0A9X8D0M2-F1
#
_entry.id   AF-A0A9X8D0M2-F1
#
_cell.length_a   1.000
_cell.length_b   1.000
_cell.length_c   1.000
_cell.angle_alpha   90.00
_cell.angle_beta   90.00
_cell.angle_gamma   90.00
#
_symmetry.space_group_name_H-M   'P 1'
#
loop_
_entity.id
_entity.type
_entity.pdbx_description
1 polymer ?
#
loop_
_entity_poly.entity_id
_entity_poly.type
_entity_poly.pdbx_seq_one_letter_code
_entity_poly.pdbx_strand_id
1 'polypeptide(L)'
;MEAEAIVEDWKRRLVAMAENPPYVFSRTPQNLIEEYQSSQMDFIGFTEAEIFQAELLLRGRFPAVFREYLLQMGRSPGRLFRGSELADLVELEEFRVSAEELIRETDAALALPPNAAVFLFHQGYCFTYVLADGSFDSSPLQWIEQDLEPTTVAATFADMVSAELQLMEENDLSSHKSGGYWLTVYPGGATQEHHPAWASGIRPLDMVPR
;
A
#
# COMPACT_ATOMS: atom_id res chain seq x y z
N MET A 1 -1.71 -19.28 -11.29
CA MET A 1 -1.05 -20.20 -10.34
C MET A 1 0.20 -19.60 -9.70
N GLU A 2 1.29 -19.26 -10.41
CA GLU A 2 2.46 -18.68 -9.72
C GLU A 2 2.21 -17.27 -9.17
N ALA A 3 1.67 -16.34 -9.97
CA ALA A 3 1.31 -14.99 -9.50
C ALA A 3 0.24 -15.01 -8.39
N GLU A 4 -0.79 -15.84 -8.55
CA GLU A 4 -1.86 -16.04 -7.57
C GLU A 4 -1.32 -16.51 -6.22
N ALA A 5 -0.39 -17.47 -6.21
CA ALA A 5 0.24 -17.96 -4.98
C ALA A 5 1.06 -16.86 -4.28
N ILE A 6 1.71 -15.97 -5.04
CA ILE A 6 2.44 -14.82 -4.50
C ILE A 6 1.47 -13.85 -3.79
N VAL A 7 0.36 -13.50 -4.44
CA VAL A 7 -0.61 -12.54 -3.85
C VAL A 7 -1.35 -13.14 -2.64
N GLU A 8 -1.68 -14.43 -2.69
CA GLU A 8 -2.26 -15.15 -1.54
C GLU A 8 -1.28 -15.25 -0.36
N ASP A 9 0.03 -15.32 -0.63
CA ASP A 9 1.06 -15.20 0.40
C ASP A 9 1.01 -13.85 1.12
N TRP A 10 0.89 -12.76 0.36
CA TRP A 10 0.78 -11.40 0.89
C TRP A 10 -0.46 -11.23 1.76
N LYS A 11 -1.63 -11.66 1.27
CA LYS A 11 -2.87 -11.64 2.05
C LYS A 11 -2.74 -12.39 3.35
N ARG A 12 -2.15 -13.59 3.32
CA ARG A 12 -1.92 -14.41 4.53
C ARG A 12 -1.06 -13.66 5.56
N ARG A 13 0.00 -12.99 5.12
CA ARG A 13 0.88 -12.17 5.99
C ARG A 13 0.14 -10.96 6.56
N LEU A 14 -0.63 -10.25 5.73
CA LEU A 14 -1.44 -9.11 6.14
C LEU A 14 -2.50 -9.49 7.20
N VAL A 15 -3.20 -10.62 6.99
CA VAL A 15 -4.15 -11.18 7.95
C VAL A 15 -3.46 -11.52 9.27
N ALA A 16 -2.33 -12.23 9.23
CA ALA A 16 -1.60 -12.58 10.45
C ALA A 16 -1.19 -11.35 11.27
N MET A 17 -0.80 -10.26 10.62
CA MET A 17 -0.51 -9.00 11.30
C MET A 17 -1.77 -8.32 11.86
N ALA A 18 -2.89 -8.39 11.15
CA ALA A 18 -4.16 -7.80 11.58
C ALA A 18 -4.81 -8.56 12.76
N GLU A 19 -4.62 -9.88 12.84
CA GLU A 19 -5.10 -10.74 13.93
C GLU A 19 -4.28 -10.57 15.22
N ASN A 20 -3.03 -10.13 15.12
CA ASN A 20 -2.15 -9.86 16.26
C ASN A 20 -1.60 -8.42 16.24
N PRO A 21 -2.47 -7.41 16.34
CA PRO A 21 -2.07 -6.02 16.18
C PRO A 21 -1.14 -5.57 17.32
N PRO A 22 -0.18 -4.67 17.06
CA PRO A 22 0.71 -4.10 18.08
C PRO A 22 0.03 -3.02 18.94
N TYR A 23 -1.30 -2.96 18.98
CA TYR A 23 -2.04 -1.90 19.64
C TYR A 23 -3.27 -2.41 20.39
N VAL A 24 -3.73 -1.58 21.33
CA VAL A 24 -5.02 -1.73 21.99
C VAL A 24 -5.84 -0.48 21.72
N PHE A 25 -7.12 -0.64 21.42
CA PHE A 25 -8.00 0.52 21.23
C PHE A 25 -8.17 1.29 22.55
N SER A 26 -8.08 2.61 22.47
CA SER A 26 -8.39 3.54 23.55
C SER A 26 -9.38 4.55 23.04
N ARG A 27 -10.36 4.91 23.88
CA ARG A 27 -11.34 5.99 23.60
C ARG A 27 -12.01 5.89 22.21
N THR A 28 -12.12 4.68 21.67
CA THR A 28 -12.66 4.43 20.34
C THR A 28 -14.05 3.78 20.48
N PRO A 29 -15.11 4.37 19.89
CA PRO A 29 -16.42 3.75 19.80
C PRO A 29 -16.38 2.38 19.12
N GLN A 30 -17.18 1.44 19.58
CA GLN A 30 -17.19 0.05 19.10
C GLN A 30 -17.41 -0.06 17.58
N ASN A 31 -18.29 0.77 17.00
CA ASN A 31 -18.53 0.76 15.56
C ASN A 31 -17.28 1.16 14.75
N LEU A 32 -16.45 2.08 15.27
CA LEU A 32 -15.20 2.48 14.62
C LEU A 32 -14.10 1.43 14.81
N ILE A 33 -14.13 0.68 15.91
CA ILE A 33 -13.25 -0.48 16.11
C ILE A 33 -13.53 -1.53 15.04
N GLU A 34 -14.81 -1.89 14.87
CA GLU A 34 -15.24 -2.90 13.90
C GLU A 34 -14.91 -2.49 12.46
N GLU A 35 -15.21 -1.24 12.09
CA GLU A 35 -14.86 -0.68 10.78
C GLU A 35 -13.36 -0.68 10.54
N TYR A 36 -12.57 -0.21 11.51
CA TYR A 36 -11.11 -0.21 11.41
C TYR A 36 -10.56 -1.62 11.23
N GLN A 37 -10.99 -2.57 12.07
CA GLN A 37 -10.52 -3.97 12.00
C GLN A 37 -10.90 -4.61 10.67
N SER A 38 -12.13 -4.40 10.20
CA SER A 38 -12.57 -4.87 8.89
C SER A 38 -11.68 -4.32 7.78
N SER A 39 -11.38 -3.02 7.79
CA SER A 39 -10.53 -2.39 6.77
C SER A 39 -9.10 -2.92 6.72
N GLN A 40 -8.57 -3.50 7.82
CA GLN A 40 -7.21 -4.05 7.81
C GLN A 40 -7.09 -5.33 6.97
N MET A 41 -8.20 -6.03 6.74
CA MET A 41 -8.28 -7.34 6.07
C MET A 41 -9.27 -7.33 4.90
N ASP A 42 -9.76 -6.15 4.51
CA ASP A 42 -10.64 -6.00 3.37
C ASP A 42 -9.81 -6.07 2.09
N PHE A 43 -9.97 -7.14 1.34
CA PHE A 43 -9.28 -7.38 0.08
C PHE A 43 -10.27 -7.33 -1.07
N ILE A 44 -10.35 -6.17 -1.72
CA ILE A 44 -11.24 -5.95 -2.85
C ILE A 44 -10.37 -5.71 -4.08
N GLY A 45 -10.53 -6.55 -5.09
CA GLY A 45 -9.89 -6.37 -6.37
C GLY A 45 -10.78 -5.68 -7.40
N PHE A 46 -10.16 -5.37 -8.52
CA PHE A 46 -10.84 -4.96 -9.74
C PHE A 46 -11.34 -6.16 -10.52
N THR A 47 -12.38 -5.95 -11.31
CA THR A 47 -12.86 -6.98 -12.24
C THR A 47 -11.89 -7.14 -13.41
N GLU A 48 -11.90 -8.32 -14.01
CA GLU A 48 -11.23 -8.63 -15.28
C GLU A 48 -11.52 -7.59 -16.37
N ALA A 49 -12.77 -7.10 -16.44
CA ALA A 49 -13.19 -6.10 -17.41
C ALA A 49 -12.54 -4.73 -17.17
N GLU A 50 -12.49 -4.28 -15.91
CA GLU A 50 -11.85 -3.01 -15.54
C GLU A 50 -10.34 -3.03 -15.83
N ILE A 51 -9.67 -4.12 -15.45
CA ILE A 51 -8.24 -4.31 -15.74
C ILE A 51 -7.99 -4.31 -17.25
N PHE A 52 -8.82 -5.02 -18.02
CA PHE A 52 -8.70 -5.03 -19.47
C PHE A 52 -8.88 -3.63 -20.09
N GLN A 53 -9.80 -2.81 -19.58
CA GLN A 53 -9.94 -1.42 -20.05
C GLN A 53 -8.69 -0.59 -19.73
N ALA A 54 -8.13 -0.72 -18.53
CA ALA A 54 -6.90 -0.04 -18.16
C ALA A 54 -5.72 -0.44 -19.05
N GLU A 55 -5.58 -1.74 -19.36
CA GLU A 55 -4.57 -2.26 -20.29
C GLU A 55 -4.72 -1.69 -21.71
N LEU A 56 -5.97 -1.53 -22.20
CA LEU A 56 -6.24 -0.89 -23.48
C LEU A 56 -5.82 0.59 -23.50
N LEU A 57 -6.12 1.34 -22.43
CA LEU A 57 -5.73 2.75 -22.29
C LEU A 57 -4.20 2.91 -22.35
N LEU A 58 -3.49 2.02 -21.66
CA LEU A 58 -2.02 2.01 -21.61
C LEU A 58 -1.35 1.35 -22.82
N ARG A 59 -2.15 0.81 -23.76
CA ARG A 59 -1.68 0.10 -24.96
C ARG A 59 -0.69 -1.02 -24.64
N GLY A 60 -0.94 -1.72 -23.53
CA GLY A 60 -0.02 -2.69 -22.96
C GLY A 60 -0.76 -3.81 -22.24
N ARG A 61 0.01 -4.68 -21.58
CA ARG A 61 -0.53 -5.71 -20.67
C ARG A 61 0.17 -5.56 -19.35
N PHE A 62 -0.57 -5.66 -18.25
CA PHE A 62 0.08 -5.59 -16.95
C PHE A 62 0.97 -6.81 -16.73
N PRO A 63 2.08 -6.64 -16.00
CA PRO A 63 2.86 -7.76 -15.50
C PRO A 63 1.95 -8.73 -14.72
N ALA A 64 2.12 -10.04 -14.89
CA ALA A 64 1.21 -11.04 -14.34
C ALA A 64 1.02 -10.90 -12.81
N VAL A 65 2.09 -10.63 -12.05
CA VAL A 65 2.00 -10.42 -10.59
C VAL A 65 1.22 -9.14 -10.25
N PHE A 66 1.53 -8.02 -10.91
CA PHE A 66 0.81 -6.75 -10.68
C PHE A 66 -0.66 -6.87 -11.07
N ARG A 67 -0.96 -7.55 -12.17
CA ARG A 67 -2.32 -7.84 -12.61
C ARG A 67 -3.09 -8.67 -11.59
N GLU A 68 -2.46 -9.68 -11.01
CA GLU A 68 -3.06 -10.53 -9.99
C GLU A 68 -3.32 -9.74 -8.70
N TYR A 69 -2.39 -8.85 -8.31
CA TYR A 69 -2.62 -7.90 -7.22
C TYR A 69 -3.87 -7.05 -7.48
N LEU A 70 -4.00 -6.49 -8.69
CA LEU A 70 -5.18 -5.70 -9.06
C LEU A 70 -6.47 -6.51 -8.95
N LEU A 71 -6.47 -7.76 -9.45
CA LEU A 71 -7.63 -8.66 -9.43
C LEU A 71 -8.09 -9.04 -8.02
N GLN A 72 -7.15 -9.14 -7.09
CA GLN A 72 -7.41 -9.71 -5.78
C GLN A 72 -7.59 -8.67 -4.68
N MET A 73 -6.90 -7.53 -4.79
CA MET A 73 -6.79 -6.58 -3.71
C MET A 73 -6.45 -5.15 -4.17
N GLY A 74 -6.50 -4.85 -5.47
CA GLY A 74 -6.06 -3.55 -6.00
C GLY A 74 -6.92 -2.35 -5.58
N ARG A 75 -8.21 -2.57 -5.27
CA ARG A 75 -9.14 -1.50 -4.87
C ARG A 75 -9.13 -1.27 -3.35
N SER A 76 -9.00 -2.35 -2.59
CA SER A 76 -8.83 -2.33 -1.14
C SER A 76 -7.76 -3.36 -0.80
N PRO A 77 -6.51 -2.95 -0.52
CA PRO A 77 -5.41 -3.88 -0.23
C PRO A 77 -5.23 -4.17 1.26
N GLY A 78 -6.29 -3.98 2.05
CA GLY A 78 -6.24 -4.00 3.50
C GLY A 78 -5.29 -2.94 4.04
N ARG A 79 -4.33 -3.36 4.88
CA ARG A 79 -3.32 -2.46 5.47
C ARG A 79 -2.07 -2.22 4.61
N LEU A 80 -1.94 -2.85 3.43
CA LEU A 80 -0.79 -2.65 2.55
C LEU A 80 -0.82 -1.24 1.94
N PHE A 81 0.35 -0.59 1.84
CA PHE A 81 0.52 0.79 1.34
C PHE A 81 -0.28 1.86 2.10
N ARG A 82 -0.71 1.58 3.33
CA ARG A 82 -1.46 2.55 4.12
C ARG A 82 -0.64 3.83 4.36
N GLY A 83 -1.27 4.97 4.14
CA GLY A 83 -0.61 6.28 4.20
C GLY A 83 -0.12 6.78 2.83
N SER A 84 -0.31 5.98 1.79
CA SER A 84 -0.19 6.37 0.39
C SER A 84 -1.58 6.40 -0.26
N GLU A 85 -1.67 7.12 -1.37
CA GLU A 85 -2.83 7.16 -2.24
C GLU A 85 -2.64 6.12 -3.35
N LEU A 86 -3.65 5.29 -3.59
CA LEU A 86 -3.62 4.23 -4.59
C LEU A 86 -4.57 4.56 -5.72
N ALA A 87 -4.15 4.28 -6.95
CA ALA A 87 -4.97 4.55 -8.12
C ALA A 87 -6.20 3.64 -8.15
N ASP A 88 -7.39 4.23 -8.28
CA ASP A 88 -8.50 3.50 -8.88
C ASP A 88 -8.23 3.34 -10.39
N LEU A 89 -8.58 2.19 -10.97
CA LEU A 89 -8.37 1.97 -12.41
C LEU A 89 -9.15 2.97 -13.28
N VAL A 90 -10.26 3.51 -12.78
CA VAL A 90 -11.01 4.56 -13.49
C VAL A 90 -10.31 5.92 -13.45
N GLU A 91 -9.39 6.13 -12.50
CA GLU A 91 -8.67 7.38 -12.25
C GLU A 91 -7.21 7.33 -12.73
N LEU A 92 -6.80 6.26 -13.43
CA LEU A 92 -5.42 6.10 -13.93
C LEU A 92 -4.94 7.28 -14.78
N GLU A 93 -5.82 7.90 -15.56
CA GLU A 93 -5.49 9.09 -16.33
C GLU A 93 -5.23 10.30 -15.43
N GLU A 94 -6.00 10.48 -14.37
CA GLU A 94 -5.82 11.56 -13.39
C GLU A 94 -4.51 11.39 -12.60
N PHE A 95 -4.21 10.15 -12.19
CA PHE A 95 -2.92 9.80 -11.59
C PHE A 95 -1.75 10.09 -12.53
N ARG A 96 -1.90 9.75 -13.82
CA ARG A 96 -0.89 10.05 -14.84
C ARG A 96 -0.71 11.56 -15.00
N VAL A 97 -1.79 12.33 -15.09
CA VAL A 97 -1.73 13.79 -15.22
C VAL A 97 -1.00 14.39 -14.02
N SER A 98 -1.37 14.00 -12.80
CA SER A 98 -0.71 14.47 -11.57
C SER A 98 0.79 14.14 -11.55
N ALA A 99 1.17 12.94 -12.04
CA ALA A 99 2.56 12.52 -12.11
C ALA A 99 3.35 13.32 -13.16
N GLU A 100 2.74 13.56 -14.33
CA GLU A 100 3.34 14.38 -15.38
C GLU A 100 3.46 15.86 -14.96
N GLU A 101 2.53 16.39 -14.17
CA GLU A 101 2.65 17.72 -13.56
C GLU A 101 3.87 17.80 -12.66
N LEU A 102 4.02 16.85 -11.72
CA LEU A 102 5.18 16.78 -10.81
C LEU A 102 6.51 16.69 -11.57
N ILE A 103 6.59 15.86 -12.62
CA ILE A 103 7.79 15.72 -13.44
C ILE A 103 8.12 17.03 -14.18
N ARG A 104 7.12 17.70 -14.76
CA ARG A 104 7.30 18.92 -15.55
C ARG A 104 7.70 20.14 -14.73
N GLU A 105 7.40 20.14 -13.42
CA GLU A 105 7.92 21.14 -12.50
C GLU A 105 9.46 21.11 -12.41
N THR A 106 10.06 19.94 -12.64
CA THR A 106 11.52 19.77 -12.68
C THR A 106 12.09 20.12 -14.06
N ASP A 107 11.55 19.51 -15.13
CA ASP A 107 11.92 19.82 -16.51
C ASP A 107 10.74 19.51 -17.46
N ALA A 108 10.31 20.51 -18.23
CA ALA A 108 9.19 20.40 -19.17
C ALA A 108 9.41 19.39 -20.32
N ALA A 109 10.66 18.96 -20.57
CA ALA A 109 10.98 17.94 -21.55
C ALA A 109 10.78 16.50 -21.04
N LEU A 110 10.68 16.31 -19.72
CA LEU A 110 10.49 15.00 -19.13
C LEU A 110 9.03 14.55 -19.25
N ALA A 111 8.84 13.25 -19.44
CA ALA A 111 7.51 12.65 -19.64
C ALA A 111 7.51 11.19 -19.23
N LEU A 112 6.33 10.71 -18.81
CA LEU A 112 6.13 9.29 -18.54
C LEU A 112 6.03 8.47 -19.83
N PRO A 113 6.56 7.23 -19.84
CA PRO A 113 6.27 6.27 -20.89
C PRO A 113 4.76 6.12 -21.13
N PRO A 114 4.30 5.93 -22.38
CA PRO A 114 2.87 5.83 -22.68
C PRO A 114 2.20 4.60 -22.03
N ASN A 115 2.98 3.56 -21.71
CA ASN A 115 2.52 2.34 -21.04
C ASN A 115 2.82 2.32 -19.53
N ALA A 116 3.15 3.46 -18.93
CA ALA A 116 3.33 3.56 -17.48
C ALA A 116 1.99 3.62 -16.75
N ALA A 117 1.79 2.69 -15.81
CA ALA A 117 0.69 2.71 -14.85
C ALA A 117 1.17 3.25 -13.52
N VAL A 118 0.88 4.52 -13.26
CA VAL A 118 1.08 5.14 -11.95
C VAL A 118 0.01 4.58 -11.02
N PHE A 119 0.41 3.85 -9.99
CA PHE A 119 -0.52 3.14 -9.11
C PHE A 119 -0.45 3.60 -7.65
N LEU A 120 0.58 4.37 -7.28
CA LEU A 120 0.81 4.80 -5.91
C LEU A 120 1.40 6.21 -5.90
N PHE A 121 0.77 7.10 -5.14
CA PHE A 121 1.33 8.39 -4.73
C PHE A 121 1.62 8.38 -3.23
N HIS A 122 2.75 8.95 -2.85
CA HIS A 122 3.11 9.18 -1.46
C HIS A 122 3.19 10.69 -1.22
N GLN A 123 2.14 11.23 -0.56
CA GLN A 123 2.07 12.61 -0.07
C GLN A 123 2.33 13.70 -1.13
N GLY A 124 2.02 13.43 -2.39
CA GLY A 124 2.07 14.42 -3.48
C GLY A 124 3.46 14.74 -4.05
N TYR A 125 4.56 14.30 -3.42
CA TYR A 125 5.93 14.57 -3.90
C TYR A 125 6.62 13.33 -4.47
N CYS A 126 6.00 12.17 -4.40
CA CYS A 126 6.58 10.91 -4.83
C CYS A 126 5.50 10.02 -5.45
N PHE A 127 5.78 9.38 -6.58
CA PHE A 127 4.89 8.36 -7.15
C PHE A 127 5.67 7.14 -7.64
N THR A 128 4.98 6.01 -7.68
CA THR A 128 5.51 4.73 -8.17
C THR A 128 4.64 4.22 -9.30
N TYR A 129 5.28 3.65 -10.32
CA TYR A 129 4.62 3.09 -11.49
C TYR A 129 5.26 1.79 -11.94
N VAL A 130 4.48 1.00 -12.68
CA VAL A 130 4.95 -0.19 -13.41
C VAL A 130 4.74 0.02 -14.90
N LEU A 131 5.51 -0.69 -15.73
CA LEU A 131 5.30 -0.68 -17.18
C LEU A 131 4.36 -1.81 -17.56
N ALA A 132 3.32 -1.49 -18.34
CA ALA A 132 2.43 -2.48 -18.94
C ALA A 132 3.11 -3.16 -20.14
N ASP A 133 4.13 -4.00 -19.86
CA ASP A 133 4.97 -4.67 -20.86
C ASP A 133 4.63 -6.17 -21.08
N GLY A 134 3.66 -6.71 -20.33
CA GLY A 134 3.22 -8.10 -20.41
C GLY A 134 4.20 -9.13 -19.87
N SER A 135 5.21 -8.69 -19.11
CA SER A 135 6.13 -9.59 -18.39
C SER A 135 5.41 -10.43 -17.32
N PHE A 136 6.11 -11.42 -16.76
CA PHE A 136 5.58 -12.11 -15.59
C PHE A 136 5.57 -11.19 -14.36
N ASP A 137 6.67 -10.48 -14.16
CA ASP A 137 6.85 -9.48 -13.12
C ASP A 137 7.79 -8.40 -13.67
N SER A 138 7.69 -7.18 -13.15
CA SER A 138 8.45 -6.01 -13.63
C SER A 138 8.99 -5.21 -12.46
N SER A 139 10.14 -4.58 -12.64
CA SER A 139 10.70 -3.66 -11.65
C SER A 139 9.83 -2.39 -11.54
N PRO A 140 9.30 -2.05 -10.35
CA PRO A 140 8.63 -0.78 -10.13
C PRO A 140 9.62 0.37 -10.20
N LEU A 141 9.19 1.47 -10.80
CA LEU A 141 9.96 2.69 -10.95
C LEU A 141 9.32 3.78 -10.09
N GLN A 142 10.14 4.58 -9.43
CA GLN A 142 9.71 5.67 -8.58
C GLN A 142 10.32 6.98 -9.06
N TRP A 143 9.52 8.03 -8.96
CA TRP A 143 9.96 9.39 -9.17
C TRP A 143 9.74 10.18 -7.88
N ILE A 144 10.75 10.90 -7.43
CA ILE A 144 10.66 11.86 -6.33
C ILE A 144 10.80 13.27 -6.91
N GLU A 145 10.07 14.22 -6.35
CA GLU A 145 10.16 15.64 -6.71
C GLU A 145 11.64 16.07 -6.90
N GLN A 146 11.93 16.78 -7.99
CA GLN A 146 13.26 17.26 -8.38
C GLN A 146 14.22 16.22 -8.95
N ASP A 147 13.86 14.93 -9.00
CA ASP A 147 14.63 13.94 -9.75
C ASP A 147 14.53 14.20 -11.26
N LEU A 148 15.63 13.93 -11.98
CA LEU A 148 15.69 14.02 -13.45
C LEU A 148 15.37 12.69 -14.14
N GLU A 149 15.48 11.58 -13.41
CA GLU A 149 15.25 10.23 -13.89
C GLU A 149 14.60 9.40 -12.78
N PRO A 150 13.73 8.44 -13.11
CA PRO A 150 13.13 7.57 -12.13
C PRO A 150 14.17 6.58 -11.59
N THR A 151 14.01 6.16 -10.34
CA THR A 151 14.81 5.12 -9.72
C THR A 151 14.06 3.79 -9.68
N THR A 152 14.79 2.69 -9.79
CA THR A 152 14.21 1.35 -9.58
C THR A 152 14.03 1.10 -8.08
N VAL A 153 12.79 0.84 -7.66
CA VAL A 153 12.45 0.62 -6.24
C VAL A 153 12.91 -0.77 -5.78
N ALA A 154 12.68 -1.78 -6.63
CA ALA A 154 13.04 -3.17 -6.37
C ALA A 154 13.25 -3.91 -7.69
N ALA A 155 13.88 -5.08 -7.63
CA ALA A 155 14.12 -5.89 -8.83
C ALA A 155 12.80 -6.33 -9.50
N THR A 156 11.76 -6.57 -8.71
CA THR A 156 10.42 -6.95 -9.19
C THR A 156 9.32 -6.30 -8.33
N PHE A 157 8.08 -6.27 -8.82
CA PHE A 157 6.95 -5.80 -8.03
C PHE A 157 6.72 -6.73 -6.84
N ALA A 158 6.91 -8.04 -7.03
CA ALA A 158 6.84 -8.97 -5.91
C ALA A 158 7.87 -8.69 -4.82
N ASP A 159 9.11 -8.34 -5.20
CA ASP A 159 10.16 -7.98 -4.25
C ASP A 159 9.81 -6.70 -3.49
N MET A 160 9.26 -5.70 -4.18
CA MET A 160 8.80 -4.45 -3.55
C MET A 160 7.74 -4.72 -2.47
N VAL A 161 6.68 -5.46 -2.81
CA VAL A 161 5.61 -5.79 -1.86
C VAL A 161 6.15 -6.67 -0.72
N SER A 162 7.04 -7.62 -1.02
CA SER A 162 7.63 -8.49 -0.01
C SER A 162 8.49 -7.72 0.99
N ALA A 163 9.25 -6.72 0.52
CA ALA A 163 10.05 -5.82 1.34
C ALA A 163 9.17 -4.92 2.22
N GLU A 164 8.09 -4.37 1.67
CA GLU A 164 7.11 -3.57 2.42
C GLU A 164 6.48 -4.41 3.55
N LEU A 165 6.01 -5.63 3.24
CA LEU A 165 5.46 -6.54 4.23
C LEU A 165 6.48 -6.91 5.31
N GLN A 166 7.74 -7.13 4.95
CA GLN A 166 8.79 -7.42 5.92
C GLN A 166 9.01 -6.23 6.86
N LEU A 167 9.06 -5.01 6.32
CA LEU A 167 9.19 -3.79 7.12
C LEU A 167 7.99 -3.63 8.08
N MET A 168 6.77 -3.90 7.60
CA MET A 168 5.56 -3.88 8.43
C MET A 168 5.64 -4.91 9.57
N GLU A 169 6.06 -6.14 9.30
CA GLU A 169 6.24 -7.20 10.30
C GLU A 169 7.30 -6.84 11.34
N GLU A 170 8.42 -6.26 10.91
CA GLU A 170 9.49 -5.79 11.80
C GLU A 170 9.01 -4.64 12.69
N ASN A 171 8.22 -3.72 12.15
CA ASN A 171 7.62 -2.61 12.90
C ASN A 171 6.59 -3.09 13.92
N ASP A 172 5.72 -4.04 13.54
CA ASP A 172 4.77 -4.66 14.45
C ASP A 172 5.53 -5.39 15.58
N LEU A 173 6.54 -6.20 15.24
CA LEU A 173 7.36 -6.91 16.22
C LEU A 173 8.10 -5.97 17.17
N SER A 174 8.66 -4.87 16.66
CA SER A 174 9.31 -3.84 17.47
C SER A 174 8.32 -3.21 18.45
N SER A 175 7.13 -2.87 17.97
CA SER A 175 6.05 -2.30 18.78
C SER A 175 5.57 -3.29 19.85
N HIS A 176 5.41 -4.57 19.52
CA HIS A 176 5.12 -5.63 20.49
C HIS A 176 6.18 -5.72 21.58
N LYS A 177 7.47 -5.67 21.23
CA LYS A 177 8.58 -5.68 22.19
C LYS A 177 8.59 -4.45 23.11
N SER A 178 8.16 -3.29 22.61
CA SER A 178 8.00 -2.09 23.44
C SER A 178 6.70 -2.06 24.26
N GLY A 179 5.84 -3.09 24.13
CA GLY A 179 4.59 -3.22 24.89
C GLY A 179 3.34 -2.71 24.17
N GLY A 180 3.44 -2.40 22.88
CA GLY A 180 2.40 -1.89 22.01
C GLY A 180 2.09 -0.41 22.21
N TYR A 181 1.08 0.08 21.50
CA TYR A 181 0.59 1.45 21.59
C TYR A 181 -0.92 1.52 21.77
N TRP A 182 -1.43 2.67 22.19
CA TRP A 182 -2.88 2.93 22.17
C TRP A 182 -3.27 3.48 20.81
N LEU A 183 -4.36 2.95 20.26
CA LEU A 183 -4.94 3.43 19.02
C LEU A 183 -6.28 4.10 19.31
N THR A 184 -6.43 5.36 18.90
CA THR A 184 -7.73 6.04 18.89
C THR A 184 -8.18 6.24 17.45
N VAL A 185 -9.33 5.69 17.08
CA VAL A 185 -9.92 5.85 15.75
C VAL A 185 -11.04 6.87 15.79
N TYR A 186 -11.09 7.73 14.78
CA TYR A 186 -12.15 8.71 14.54
C TYR A 186 -12.61 8.61 13.08
N PRO A 187 -13.78 9.18 12.72
CA PRO A 187 -14.23 9.16 11.33
C PRO A 187 -13.17 9.73 10.38
N GLY A 188 -12.74 8.93 9.41
CA GLY A 188 -11.74 9.32 8.40
C GLY A 188 -10.27 9.27 8.86
N GLY A 189 -9.95 8.74 10.04
CA GLY A 189 -8.55 8.62 10.45
C GLY A 189 -8.30 7.94 11.80
N ALA A 190 -7.04 7.90 12.20
CA ALA A 190 -6.64 7.38 13.50
C ALA A 190 -5.40 8.10 14.03
N THR A 191 -5.31 8.23 15.34
CA THR A 191 -4.11 8.71 16.05
C THR A 191 -3.49 7.57 16.86
N GLN A 192 -2.17 7.49 16.78
CA GLN A 192 -1.36 6.56 17.55
C GLN A 192 -0.75 7.29 18.74
N GLU A 193 -0.90 6.73 19.94
CA GLU A 193 -0.24 7.21 21.15
C GLU A 193 0.77 6.16 21.61
N HIS A 194 2.05 6.36 21.27
CA HIS A 194 3.14 5.53 21.77
C HIS A 194 3.38 5.83 23.26
N HIS A 195 3.26 4.81 24.11
CA HIS A 195 3.43 4.94 25.56
C HIS A 195 4.74 4.29 26.04
N PRO A 196 5.35 4.81 27.13
CA PRO A 196 4.69 5.60 28.16
C PRO A 196 5.00 7.12 28.10
N ALA A 197 4.03 7.95 28.48
CA ALA A 197 4.35 9.15 29.26
C ALA A 197 5.11 8.68 30.52
N TRP A 198 6.28 9.26 30.78
CA TRP A 198 7.36 8.81 31.69
C TRP A 198 7.01 8.51 33.17
N ALA A 199 5.75 8.34 33.57
CA ALA A 199 5.33 8.17 34.96
C ALA A 199 4.45 6.95 35.29
N SER A 200 3.80 6.25 34.33
CA SER A 200 2.83 5.17 34.70
C SER A 200 3.36 3.73 34.62
N GLY A 201 4.38 3.44 33.79
CA GLY A 201 4.93 2.09 33.62
C GLY A 201 4.00 1.04 32.98
N ILE A 202 2.74 1.38 32.69
CA ILE A 202 1.75 0.46 32.09
C ILE A 202 1.97 0.38 30.59
N ARG A 203 2.13 -0.84 30.07
CA ARG A 203 2.21 -1.13 28.63
C ARG A 203 0.86 -1.64 28.11
N PRO A 204 0.34 -1.15 26.98
CA PRO A 204 -0.97 -1.55 26.45
C PRO A 204 -1.20 -3.06 26.39
N LEU A 205 -0.22 -3.79 25.84
CA LEU A 205 -0.32 -5.24 25.66
C LEU A 205 -0.12 -6.05 26.95
N ASP A 206 0.34 -5.43 28.05
CA ASP A 206 0.36 -6.08 29.36
C ASP A 206 -1.04 -6.17 30.00
N MET A 207 -2.01 -5.39 29.50
CA MET A 207 -3.38 -5.36 30.03
C MET A 207 -4.35 -6.29 29.30
N VAL A 208 -3.93 -6.92 28.21
CA VAL A 208 -4.75 -7.88 27.46
C VAL A 208 -4.52 -9.29 28.04
N PRO A 209 -5.55 -10.01 28.47
CA PRO A 209 -5.41 -11.41 28.89
C PRO A 209 -4.86 -12.24 27.71
N ARG A 210 -3.80 -13.01 27.95
CA ARG A 210 -3.25 -13.97 26.98
C ARG A 210 -3.99 -15.30 27.01
#